data_AF-A0A0S9R9Y9-F1
#
_entry.id   AF-A0A0S9R9Y9-F1
#
_cell.length_a   1.000
_cell.length_b   1.000
_cell.length_c   1.000
_cell.angle_alpha   90.00
_cell.angle_beta   90.00
_cell.angle_gamma   90.00
#
_symmetry.space_group_name_H-M   'P 1'
#
loop_
_entity.id
_entity.type
_entity.pdbx_description
1 polymer ?
#
loop_
_entity_poly.entity_id
_entity_poly.type
_entity_poly.pdbx_seq_one_letter_code
_entity_poly.pdbx_strand_id
1 'polypeptide(L)' 'MNPTFQLALGVVLVVAGAVLALAFSDTELFWFQGRPFGLVLAIVGAIDLAEAFSRRRRT' A
#
# COMPACT_ATOMS: atom_id res chain seq x y z
N MET A 1 6.68 0.63 20.91
CA MET A 1 6.55 0.20 19.50
C MET A 1 7.79 0.73 18.76
N ASN A 2 8.64 -0.14 18.22
CA ASN A 2 9.94 0.28 17.69
C ASN A 2 9.74 1.05 16.36
N PRO A 3 10.33 2.24 16.18
CA PRO A 3 10.09 3.09 15.00
C PRO A 3 10.51 2.41 13.69
N THR A 4 11.52 1.54 13.74
CA THR A 4 11.99 0.73 12.61
C THR A 4 10.93 -0.27 12.12
N PHE A 5 10.08 -0.78 13.02
CA PHE A 5 9.04 -1.74 12.68
C PHE A 5 7.90 -1.09 11.89
N GLN A 6 7.53 0.16 12.22
CA GLN A 6 6.54 0.92 11.47
C GLN A 6 7.01 1.27 10.05
N LEU A 7 8.28 1.63 9.90
CA LEU A 7 8.89 1.86 8.58
C LEU A 7 8.91 0.59 7.74
N ALA A 8 9.33 -0.53 8.33
CA ALA A 8 9.36 -1.82 7.64
C ALA A 8 7.95 -2.25 7.19
N LEU A 9 6.94 -2.11 8.05
CA LEU A 9 5.54 -2.40 7.71
C LEU A 9 5.01 -1.52 6.57
N GLY A 10 5.29 -0.21 6.61
CA GLY A 10 4.86 0.71 5.56
C GLY A 10 5.46 0.37 4.20
N VAL A 11 6.77 0.05 4.16
CA VAL A 11 7.44 -0.37 2.92
C VAL A 11 6.86 -1.69 2.41
N VAL A 12 6.65 -2.67 3.28
CA VAL A 12 6.05 -3.96 2.90
C VAL A 12 4.64 -3.80 2.34
N LEU A 13 3.81 -2.93 2.95
CA LEU A 13 2.46 -2.64 2.46
C LEU A 13 2.46 -2.00 1.06
N VAL A 14 3.34 -1.02 0.82
CA VAL A 14 3.46 -0.37 -0.50
C VAL A 14 3.94 -1.36 -1.56
N VAL A 15 4.96 -2.16 -1.26
CA VAL A 15 5.52 -3.16 -2.19
C VAL A 15 4.51 -4.26 -2.48
N ALA A 16 3.82 -4.79 -1.46
CA ALA A 16 2.79 -5.80 -1.64
C ALA A 16 1.61 -5.27 -2.46
N GLY A 17 1.15 -4.04 -2.20
CA GLY A 17 0.09 -3.39 -2.98
C GLY A 17 0.47 -3.19 -4.45
N ALA A 18 1.71 -2.76 -4.73
CA ALA A 18 2.21 -2.58 -6.08
C ALA A 18 2.34 -3.91 -6.84
N VAL A 19 2.87 -4.96 -6.19
CA VAL A 19 2.98 -6.31 -6.78
C VAL A 19 1.60 -6.87 -7.07
N LEU A 20 0.64 -6.71 -6.17
CA LEU A 20 -0.72 -7.20 -6.38
C LEU A 20 -1.42 -6.47 -7.53
N ALA A 21 -1.24 -5.16 -7.64
CA ALA A 21 -1.84 -4.36 -8.70
C ALA A 21 -1.23 -4.61 -10.10
N LEU A 22 0.07 -4.89 -10.18
CA LEU A 22 0.80 -5.04 -11.44
C LEU A 22 0.95 -6.49 -11.91
N ALA A 23 1.17 -7.44 -11.00
CA ALA A 23 1.44 -8.85 -11.34
C ALA A 23 0.19 -9.74 -11.26
N PHE A 24 -0.83 -9.35 -10.49
CA PHE A 24 -2.05 -10.13 -10.27
C PHE A 24 -3.31 -9.41 -10.79
N SER A 25 -3.18 -8.57 -11.84
CA SER A 25 -4.27 -7.76 -12.40
C SER A 25 -5.50 -8.56 -12.81
N ASP A 26 -5.31 -9.78 -13.32
CA ASP A 26 -6.37 -10.69 -13.78
C ASP A 26 -6.75 -11.77 -12.76
N THR A 27 -6.18 -11.72 -11.55
CA THR A 27 -6.44 -12.75 -10.53
C THR A 27 -7.68 -12.38 -9.71
N GLU A 28 -8.69 -13.25 -9.72
CA GLU A 28 -9.86 -13.07 -8.86
C GLU A 28 -9.51 -13.43 -7.42
N LEU A 29 -9.46 -12.41 -6.55
CA LEU A 29 -9.27 -12.59 -5.11
C LEU A 29 -10.64 -12.58 -4.43
N PHE A 30 -11.10 -13.78 -4.05
CA PHE A 30 -12.36 -14.05 -3.36
C PHE A 30 -13.62 -13.59 -4.11
N TRP A 31 -13.84 -12.28 -4.25
CA TRP A 31 -15.04 -11.65 -4.84
C TRP A 31 -14.71 -10.46 -5.76
N PHE A 32 -13.43 -10.06 -5.88
CA PHE A 32 -13.01 -8.93 -6.70
C PHE A 32 -11.92 -9.34 -7.70
N GLN A 33 -12.02 -8.85 -8.93
CA GLN A 33 -10.92 -8.89 -9.89
C GLN A 33 -9.71 -8.13 -9.32
N GLY A 34 -8.50 -8.64 -9.60
CA GLY A 34 -7.26 -8.09 -9.08
C GLY A 34 -7.04 -6.61 -9.42
N ARG A 35 -7.56 -6.14 -10.55
CA ARG A 35 -7.52 -4.71 -10.94
C ARG A 35 -8.24 -3.76 -9.97
N PRO A 36 -9.58 -3.85 -9.74
CA PRO A 36 -10.25 -2.93 -8.82
C PRO A 36 -9.73 -3.05 -7.39
N PHE A 37 -9.40 -4.26 -6.92
CA PHE A 37 -8.84 -4.46 -5.59
C PHE A 37 -7.42 -3.88 -5.46
N GLY A 38 -6.57 -4.10 -6.47
CA GLY A 38 -5.23 -3.52 -6.56
C GLY A 38 -5.24 -1.99 -6.61
N LEU A 39 -6.21 -1.39 -7.29
CA LEU A 39 -6.38 0.07 -7.34
C LEU A 39 -6.70 0.65 -5.95
N VAL A 40 -7.63 0.02 -5.21
CA VAL A 40 -8.00 0.45 -3.86
C VAL A 40 -6.81 0.34 -2.91
N LEU A 41 -6.09 -0.78 -2.94
CA LEU A 41 -4.87 -0.98 -2.14
C LEU A 41 -3.79 0.05 -2.46
N ALA A 42 -3.57 0.34 -3.75
CA ALA A 42 -2.61 1.35 -4.18
C ALA A 42 -2.99 2.76 -3.68
N ILE A 43 -4.27 3.13 -3.73
CA ILE A 43 -4.77 4.43 -3.23
C ILE A 43 -4.59 4.52 -1.71
N VAL A 44 -4.96 3.48 -0.96
CA VAL A 44 -4.80 3.45 0.50
C VAL A 44 -3.32 3.58 0.88
N GLY A 45 -2.43 2.80 0.23
CA GLY A 45 -0.99 2.90 0.47
C GLY A 45 -0.40 4.28 0.11
N ALA A 46 -0.90 4.92 -0.95
CA ALA A 46 -0.48 6.26 -1.33
C ALA A 46 -0.93 7.33 -0.31
N ILE A 47 -2.13 7.20 0.26
CA ILE A 47 -2.64 8.10 1.32
C ILE A 47 -1.78 7.97 2.58
N ASP A 48 -1.49 6.74 3.02
CA ASP A 48 -0.61 6.50 4.18
C ASP A 48 0.78 7.10 3.97
N LEU A 49 1.35 6.96 2.77
CA LEU A 49 2.65 7.54 2.44
C LEU A 49 2.61 9.07 2.40
N ALA A 50 1.53 9.66 1.87
CA ALA A 50 1.34 11.11 1.83
C ALA A 50 1.16 11.69 3.24
N GLU A 51 0.42 11.03 4.12
CA GLU A 51 0.31 11.43 5.53
C GLU A 51 1.64 11.33 6.26
N ALA A 52 2.41 10.25 6.05
CA ALA A 52 3.72 10.10 6.65
C ALA A 52 4.68 11.21 6.20
N PHE A 53 4.67 11.57 4.91
CA PHE A 53 5.45 12.70 4.38
C PHE A 53 4.97 14.05 4.93
N SER A 54 3.66 14.26 5.05
CA SER A 54 3.07 15.48 5.58
C SER A 54 3.43 15.70 7.06
N ARG A 55 3.37 14.64 7.88
CA ARG A 55 3.80 14.67 9.29
C ARG A 55 5.30 14.97 9.42
N ARG A 56 6.13 14.36 8.56
CA ARG A 56 7.59 14.58 8.56
C ARG A 56 7.99 16.01 8.14
N ARG A 57 7.14 16.70 7.38
CA ARG A 57 7.37 18.09 6.94
C ARG A 57 6.91 19.14 7.96
N ARG A 58 6.09 18.75 8.93
CA ARG A 58 5.60 19.61 10.03
C ARG A 58 6.48 19.56 11.28
N THR A 59 7.48 18.67 11.33
CA THR A 59 8.48 18.58 12.40
C THR A 59 9.78 19.18 11.91
#